data_AF-A0A6N7HUG2-F1
#
_entry.id   AF-A0A6N7HUG2-F1
#
_cell.length_a   1.000
_cell.length_b   1.000
_cell.length_c   1.000
_cell.angle_alpha   90.00
_cell.angle_beta   90.00
_cell.angle_gamma   90.00
#
_symmetry.space_group_name_H-M   'P 1'
#
loop_
_entity.id
_entity.type
_entity.pdbx_description
1 polymer ?
#
loop_
_entity_poly.entity_id
_entity_poly.type
_entity_poly.pdbx_seq_one_letter_code
_entity_poly.pdbx_strand_id
1 'polypeptide(L)'
;MTHGGSGGGTYEYSVEQLRSLVRRWQRLADDYADDIQAARPLIGVQAPGADFVSEHYAMRANESGQAFINALVEHQKFCQEQADKCRAALAGHPAAGQRALSPTR
;
A
#
# COMPACT_ATOMS: atom_id res chain seq x y z
N MET A 1 -9.73 24.67 37.06
CA MET A 1 -8.44 24.21 36.49
C MET A 1 -8.50 24.45 34.99
N THR A 2 -7.84 25.49 34.50
CA THR A 2 -7.68 25.74 33.07
C THR A 2 -6.48 24.92 32.59
N HIS A 3 -6.66 24.09 31.57
CA HIS A 3 -5.55 23.62 30.74
C HIS A 3 -5.75 24.20 29.35
N GLY A 4 -5.16 25.38 29.15
CA GLY A 4 -4.81 25.87 27.84
C GLY A 4 -3.55 25.15 27.39
N GLY A 5 -3.63 24.49 26.24
CA GLY A 5 -2.50 23.91 25.52
C GLY A 5 -2.66 24.23 24.04
N SER A 6 -2.47 25.50 23.68
CA SER A 6 -2.24 25.92 22.29
C SER A 6 -0.97 25.26 21.75
N GLY A 7 -1.10 24.53 20.65
CA GLY A 7 0.06 23.96 19.97
C GLY A 7 -0.29 22.85 18.99
N GLY A 8 -1.26 23.07 18.11
CA GLY A 8 -1.40 22.26 16.90
C GLY A 8 -0.20 22.55 15.99
N GLY A 9 0.94 21.93 16.27
CA GLY A 9 2.13 22.05 15.44
C GLY A 9 1.88 21.36 14.10
N THR A 10 1.84 22.13 13.01
CA THR A 10 1.83 21.57 11.66
C THR A 10 3.16 20.87 11.45
N TYR A 11 3.18 19.54 11.56
CA TYR A 11 4.34 18.75 11.15
C TYR A 11 4.41 18.77 9.62
N GLU A 12 5.21 19.68 9.07
CA GLU A 12 5.49 19.74 7.65
C GLU A 12 6.55 18.72 7.29
N TYR A 13 6.23 17.80 6.37
CA TYR A 13 7.21 16.86 5.84
C TYR A 13 8.17 17.59 4.90
N SER A 14 9.48 17.40 5.07
CA SER A 14 10.48 17.88 4.13
C SER A 14 10.35 17.18 2.77
N VAL A 15 10.90 17.80 1.73
CA VAL A 15 10.99 17.18 0.38
C VAL A 15 11.71 15.83 0.44
N GLU A 16 12.76 15.66 1.24
CA GLU A 16 13.42 14.36 1.37
C GLU A 16 12.53 13.34 2.08
N GLN A 17 11.78 13.76 3.10
CA GLN A 17 10.86 12.87 3.81
C GLN A 17 9.72 12.41 2.91
N LEU A 18 9.13 13.32 2.11
CA LEU A 18 8.11 12.96 1.12
C LEU A 18 8.67 12.02 0.05
N ARG A 19 9.88 12.26 -0.47
CA ARG A 19 10.54 11.32 -1.41
C ARG A 19 10.79 9.96 -0.80
N SER A 20 11.16 9.91 0.48
CA SER A 20 11.32 8.67 1.24
C SER A 20 9.99 7.93 1.40
N LEU A 21 8.92 8.66 1.75
CA LEU A 21 7.56 8.12 1.85
C LEU A 21 7.08 7.53 0.52
N VAL A 22 7.26 8.23 -0.61
CA VAL A 22 6.92 7.70 -1.95
C VAL A 22 7.58 6.35 -2.18
N ARG A 23 8.90 6.24 -1.95
CA ARG A 23 9.63 4.98 -2.15
C ARG A 23 9.14 3.86 -1.24
N ARG A 24 8.84 4.17 0.03
CA ARG A 24 8.35 3.17 0.99
C ARG A 24 6.97 2.65 0.61
N TRP A 25 6.07 3.54 0.22
CA TRP A 25 4.73 3.16 -0.23
C TRP A 25 4.76 2.34 -1.52
N GLN A 26 5.62 2.70 -2.48
CA GLN A 26 5.83 1.91 -3.69
C GLN A 26 6.35 0.52 -3.37
N ARG A 27 7.40 0.42 -2.54
CA ARG A 27 7.93 -0.87 -2.11
C ARG A 27 6.86 -1.75 -1.49
N LEU A 28 6.04 -1.19 -0.60
CA LEU A 28 4.96 -1.94 0.03
C LEU A 28 3.88 -2.39 -0.98
N ALA A 29 3.59 -1.58 -1.99
CA ALA A 29 2.69 -1.96 -3.07
C ALA A 29 3.27 -3.08 -3.96
N ASP A 30 4.59 -3.08 -4.17
CA ASP A 30 5.30 -4.13 -4.90
C ASP A 30 5.30 -5.43 -4.08
N ASP A 31 5.58 -5.36 -2.76
CA ASP A 31 5.53 -6.50 -1.85
C ASP A 31 4.11 -7.13 -1.84
N TYR A 32 3.04 -6.32 -1.81
CA TYR A 32 1.67 -6.85 -1.95
C TYR A 32 1.41 -7.47 -3.33
N ALA A 33 2.04 -6.97 -4.40
CA ALA A 33 1.92 -7.57 -5.73
C ALA A 33 2.47 -9.00 -5.74
N ASP A 34 3.62 -9.19 -5.11
CA ASP A 34 4.29 -10.48 -4.95
C ASP A 34 3.45 -11.42 -4.09
N ASP A 35 2.90 -10.93 -2.97
CA ASP A 35 2.00 -11.70 -2.09
C ASP A 35 0.74 -12.15 -2.82
N ILE A 36 0.15 -11.32 -3.69
CA ILE A 36 -0.98 -11.71 -4.54
C ILE A 36 -0.61 -12.88 -5.44
N GLN A 37 0.59 -12.88 -6.05
CA GLN A 37 1.03 -14.00 -6.87
C GLN A 37 1.24 -15.26 -6.03
N ALA A 38 1.87 -15.11 -4.87
CA ALA A 38 2.11 -16.21 -3.93
C ALA A 38 0.82 -16.81 -3.36
N ALA A 39 -0.25 -16.02 -3.24
CA ALA A 39 -1.55 -16.44 -2.72
C ALA A 39 -2.43 -17.17 -3.75
N ARG A 40 -2.10 -17.13 -5.06
CA ARG A 40 -2.89 -17.79 -6.12
C ARG A 40 -3.19 -19.28 -5.88
N PRO A 41 -2.31 -20.11 -5.29
CA PRO A 41 -2.64 -21.50 -5.01
C PRO A 41 -3.81 -21.68 -4.02
N LEU A 42 -4.15 -20.67 -3.22
CA LEU A 42 -5.23 -20.75 -2.23
C LEU A 42 -6.63 -20.83 -2.85
N ILE A 43 -6.78 -20.50 -4.14
CA ILE A 43 -8.04 -20.60 -4.90
C ILE A 43 -8.11 -21.81 -5.84
N GLY A 44 -7.13 -22.72 -5.73
CA GLY A 44 -7.03 -23.94 -6.55
C GLY A 44 -7.26 -25.23 -5.77
N VAL A 45 -7.90 -25.17 -4.61
CA VAL A 45 -8.14 -26.34 -3.75
C VAL A 45 -9.15 -27.26 -4.42
N GLN A 46 -8.76 -28.52 -4.58
CA GLN A 46 -9.60 -29.59 -5.13
C GLN A 46 -10.14 -30.47 -4.00
N ALA A 47 -11.36 -31.00 -4.19
CA ALA A 47 -11.97 -31.92 -3.26
C ALA A 47 -11.18 -33.25 -3.23
N PRO A 48 -10.86 -33.81 -2.05
CA PRO A 48 -10.15 -35.09 -1.96
C PRO A 48 -11.03 -36.30 -2.34
N GLY A 49 -12.35 -36.13 -2.41
CA GLY A 49 -13.32 -37.14 -2.79
C GLY A 49 -14.56 -36.54 -3.46
N ALA A 50 -15.37 -37.40 -4.07
CA ALA A 50 -16.62 -37.03 -4.76
C ALA A 50 -17.84 -36.99 -3.81
N ASP A 51 -17.61 -36.92 -2.51
CA ASP A 51 -18.67 -36.75 -1.52
C ASP A 51 -18.96 -35.26 -1.30
N PHE A 52 -20.21 -34.98 -0.92
CA PHE A 52 -20.67 -33.61 -0.67
C PHE A 52 -19.80 -32.86 0.33
N VAL A 53 -19.26 -33.53 1.36
CA VAL A 53 -18.47 -32.88 2.40
C VAL A 53 -17.14 -32.41 1.81
N SER A 54 -16.45 -33.28 1.08
CA SER A 54 -15.21 -32.95 0.36
C SER A 54 -15.38 -31.78 -0.62
N GLU A 55 -16.45 -31.80 -1.42
CA GLU A 55 -16.77 -30.71 -2.37
C GLU A 55 -17.05 -29.40 -1.63
N HIS A 56 -17.83 -29.44 -0.55
CA HIS A 56 -18.16 -28.26 0.24
C HIS A 56 -16.91 -27.64 0.88
N TYR A 57 -16.00 -28.45 1.42
CA TYR A 57 -14.75 -27.95 2.00
C TYR A 57 -13.85 -27.30 0.95
N ALA A 58 -13.71 -27.91 -0.24
CA ALA A 58 -12.95 -27.32 -1.34
C ALA A 58 -13.55 -25.97 -1.76
N MET A 59 -14.88 -25.89 -1.91
CA MET A 59 -15.57 -24.63 -2.20
C MET A 59 -15.28 -23.55 -1.15
N ARG A 60 -15.44 -23.87 0.13
CA ARG A 60 -15.17 -22.93 1.24
C ARG A 60 -13.72 -22.48 1.30
N ALA A 61 -12.78 -23.39 1.07
CA ALA A 61 -11.36 -23.06 1.04
C ALA A 61 -11.05 -22.05 -0.08
N ASN A 62 -11.60 -22.28 -1.28
CA ASN A 62 -11.44 -21.37 -2.42
C ASN A 62 -12.11 -20.02 -2.18
N GLU A 63 -13.31 -19.98 -1.59
CA GLU A 63 -13.99 -18.73 -1.19
C GLU A 63 -13.12 -17.90 -0.23
N SER A 64 -12.56 -18.56 0.79
CA SER A 64 -11.66 -17.92 1.75
C SER A 64 -10.36 -17.43 1.10
N GLY A 65 -9.77 -18.22 0.20
CA GLY A 65 -8.58 -17.83 -0.57
C GLY A 65 -8.84 -16.60 -1.43
N GLN A 66 -10.00 -16.54 -2.09
CA GLN A 66 -10.38 -15.38 -2.90
C GLN A 66 -10.59 -14.13 -2.05
N ALA A 67 -11.23 -14.27 -0.88
CA ALA A 67 -11.40 -13.15 0.04
C ALA A 67 -10.06 -12.59 0.52
N PHE A 68 -9.08 -13.46 0.81
CA PHE A 68 -7.73 -13.05 1.19
C PHE A 68 -7.01 -12.31 0.06
N ILE A 69 -7.05 -12.84 -1.18
CA ILE A 69 -6.48 -12.16 -2.35
C ILE A 69 -7.11 -10.78 -2.56
N ASN A 70 -8.43 -10.66 -2.43
CA ASN A 70 -9.11 -9.38 -2.55
C ASN A 70 -8.61 -8.35 -1.51
N ALA A 71 -8.39 -8.78 -0.27
CA ALA A 71 -7.84 -7.90 0.76
C ALA A 71 -6.41 -7.43 0.41
N LEU A 72 -5.56 -8.32 -0.12
CA LEU A 72 -4.22 -7.93 -0.59
C LEU A 72 -4.28 -6.91 -1.73
N VAL A 73 -5.21 -7.07 -2.67
CA VAL A 73 -5.44 -6.12 -3.77
C VAL A 73 -5.85 -4.74 -3.23
N GLU A 74 -6.77 -4.68 -2.27
CA GLU A 74 -7.18 -3.41 -1.66
C GLU A 74 -6.01 -2.74 -0.91
N HIS A 75 -5.18 -3.53 -0.20
CA HIS A 75 -3.99 -2.99 0.46
C HIS A 75 -2.94 -2.48 -0.53
N GLN A 76 -2.70 -3.20 -1.62
CA GLN A 76 -1.82 -2.76 -2.71
C GLN A 76 -2.28 -1.41 -3.26
N LYS A 77 -3.57 -1.30 -3.61
CA LYS A 77 -4.18 -0.09 -4.14
C LYS A 77 -4.06 1.07 -3.16
N PHE A 78 -4.36 0.84 -1.88
CA PHE A 78 -4.19 1.85 -0.85
C PHE A 78 -2.75 2.39 -0.80
N CYS A 79 -1.74 1.50 -0.86
CA CYS A 79 -0.34 1.91 -0.86
C CYS A 79 0.01 2.76 -2.09
N GLN A 80 -0.49 2.40 -3.26
CA GLN A 80 -0.31 3.18 -4.50
C GLN A 80 -0.94 4.58 -4.37
N GLU A 81 -2.15 4.67 -3.83
CA GLU A 81 -2.83 5.95 -3.59
C GLU A 81 -2.05 6.84 -2.60
N GLN A 82 -1.44 6.26 -1.56
CA GLN A 82 -0.59 7.02 -0.64
C GLN A 82 0.70 7.52 -1.31
N ALA A 83 1.34 6.69 -2.13
CA ALA A 83 2.48 7.13 -2.94
C ALA A 83 2.11 8.28 -3.87
N ASP A 84 0.93 8.24 -4.49
CA ASP A 84 0.41 9.29 -5.37
C ASP A 84 0.15 10.60 -4.63
N LYS A 85 -0.46 10.53 -3.44
CA LYS A 85 -0.64 11.71 -2.58
C LYS A 85 0.70 12.35 -2.21
N CYS A 86 1.71 11.56 -1.85
CA CYS A 86 3.05 12.08 -1.57
C CYS A 86 3.72 12.67 -2.83
N ARG A 87 3.52 12.06 -4.01
CA ARG A 87 4.02 12.61 -5.29
C ARG A 87 3.36 13.94 -5.65
N ALA A 88 2.05 14.05 -5.47
CA ALA A 88 1.30 15.28 -5.69
C ALA A 88 1.78 16.40 -4.75
N ALA A 89 1.98 16.09 -3.47
CA ALA A 89 2.54 17.04 -2.49
C ALA A 89 3.95 17.51 -2.88
N LEU A 90 4.81 16.61 -3.40
CA LEU A 90 6.13 16.97 -3.91
C LEU A 90 6.06 17.89 -5.14
N ALA A 91 5.15 17.62 -6.07
CA ALA A 91 4.99 18.42 -7.29
C ALA A 91 4.51 19.85 -6.98
N GLY A 92 3.70 20.03 -5.93
CA GLY A 92 3.27 21.34 -5.45
C GLY A 92 4.30 22.09 -4.60
N HIS A 93 5.41 21.45 -4.20
CA HIS A 93 6.37 22.06 -3.28
C HIS A 93 7.40 22.95 -4.02
N PRO A 94 7.54 24.25 -3.70
CA PRO A 94 8.40 25.19 -4.44
C PRO A 94 9.89 24.79 -4.43
N ALA A 95 10.38 24.23 -3.32
CA ALA A 95 11.77 23.74 -3.23
C ALA A 95 12.06 22.49 -4.08
N ALA A 96 11.05 21.81 -4.64
CA ALA A 96 11.26 20.65 -5.51
C ALA A 96 11.91 21.04 -6.86
N GLY A 97 11.79 22.30 -7.28
CA GLY A 97 12.40 22.86 -8.50
C GLY A 97 13.77 23.52 -8.33
N GLN A 98 14.25 23.73 -7.09
CA GLN A 98 15.40 24.61 -6.84
C GLN A 98 16.78 23.93 -6.83
N ARG A 99 16.87 22.63 -7.15
CA ARG A 99 18.14 21.87 -7.17
C ARG A 99 18.83 21.80 -8.53
N ALA A 100 18.48 22.70 -9.47
CA ALA A 100 19.02 22.73 -10.84
C ALA A 100 19.75 24.03 -11.23
N LEU A 101 20.03 24.94 -10.29
CA LEU A 101 20.78 26.17 -10.57
C LEU A 101 21.86 26.40 -9.51
N SER A 102 22.99 25.73 -9.68
CA SER A 102 24.27 26.25 -9.17
C SER A 102 25.01 26.86 -10.36
N PRO A 103 25.27 28.19 -10.37
CA PRO A 103 26.13 28.79 -11.38
C PRO A 103 27.56 28.35 -11.11
N THR A 104 28.15 27.63 -12.06
CA THR A 104 29.60 27.42 -12.12
C THR A 104 30.24 28.80 -12.29
N ARG A 105 30.99 29.23 -11.28
CA ARG A 105 31.85 30.41 -11.33
C ARG A 105 33.16 30.05 -12.02
#